data_AF-A0A399T8X5-F1
#
_entry.id   AF-A0A399T8X5-F1
#
_cell.length_a   1.000
_cell.length_b   1.000
_cell.length_c   1.000
_cell.angle_alpha   90.00
_cell.angle_beta   90.00
_cell.angle_gamma   90.00
#
_symmetry.space_group_name_H-M   'P 1'
#
loop_
_entity.id
_entity.type
_entity.pdbx_description
1 polymer ?
#
loop_
_entity_poly.entity_id
_entity_poly.type
_entity_poly.pdbx_seq_one_letter_code
_entity_poly.pdbx_strand_id
1 'polypeptide(L)'
;MKTRIYFLDNLRTFLILLVVVLHSGLVYESVLENSWIVTDPVKNNNIGLIRMYLDLFVMFCIFFISGYFVPSSAQKQNSFSFVRSKFKRIMVPWFLAVFTLIPAYKFIFLYSRGLPQEEWFSYFHFFERAGSDLSSFANNPVQNWLWFLPVLFLFQLAYLAMYKTRILQVNISLKTAVVLTFAIGVFYGVTISTLGLSGWYHSFLLHFQRERLLVYFLAFLLGSLCYKLKVFERPTRNRKLYIASNVVVTFSLGIFTAVALNTFFNLIDPQRQYYFISEFADRVLYFSSGLLSMLTLLHIFLYSFQTSLNKTNAVLSELSRNSYPVYILHMVVMGVIALTLTGLPIPAMLKFLILSIVTFVVSNMIIYTWRTTLQKQINMKTITTFVLVVLITGAAFRGYPEAINAAEPLTETQPQSQSLHAAVINNDLASVEMLIQSGANVDEREPASGSSPLMTAALFGRAEIAQKLLDAGADIDYQNNDGSTALHTAAFFCHPEITKSLLAASADRSIRNKAGSTALESVLVPFEMVKPIYDYMQKIYEPLGLTIDQERIQKTRPEIAKLLTEE
;
A
#
# COMPACT_ATOMS: atom_id res chain seq x y z
N MET A 1 -0.34 -44.63 -5.01
CA MET A 1 -0.14 -43.87 -3.74
C MET A 1 -0.95 -42.58 -3.80
N LYS A 2 -1.90 -42.36 -2.87
CA LYS A 2 -2.65 -41.10 -2.75
C LYS A 2 -1.67 -39.98 -2.31
N THR A 3 -1.04 -39.33 -3.28
CA THR A 3 0.00 -38.29 -3.13
C THR A 3 -0.53 -36.93 -2.68
N ARG A 4 -1.85 -36.79 -2.49
CA ARG A 4 -2.48 -35.51 -2.16
C ARG A 4 -2.73 -35.43 -0.67
N ILE A 5 -1.90 -34.66 0.02
CA ILE A 5 -2.12 -34.31 1.42
C ILE A 5 -3.19 -33.21 1.45
N TYR A 6 -4.44 -33.65 1.61
CA TYR A 6 -5.61 -32.77 1.49
C TYR A 6 -5.55 -31.60 2.46
N PHE A 7 -5.05 -31.79 3.68
CA PHE A 7 -5.01 -30.71 4.65
C PHE A 7 -4.10 -29.54 4.26
N LEU A 8 -2.98 -29.79 3.54
CA LEU A 8 -2.08 -28.72 3.07
C LEU A 8 -2.71 -27.93 1.91
N ASP A 9 -3.43 -28.62 1.03
CA ASP A 9 -4.21 -27.97 -0.03
C ASP A 9 -5.37 -27.13 0.56
N ASN A 10 -6.02 -27.64 1.60
CA ASN A 10 -7.09 -26.94 2.31
C ASN A 10 -6.53 -25.74 3.09
N LEU A 11 -5.37 -25.88 3.72
CA LEU A 11 -4.67 -24.79 4.40
C LEU A 11 -4.30 -23.69 3.40
N ARG A 12 -3.74 -24.03 2.24
CA ARG A 12 -3.47 -23.05 1.17
C ARG A 12 -4.74 -22.31 0.75
N THR A 13 -5.85 -23.04 0.58
CA THR A 13 -7.14 -22.45 0.19
C THR A 13 -7.67 -21.49 1.24
N PHE A 14 -7.59 -21.88 2.51
CA PHE A 14 -7.96 -21.05 3.64
C PHE A 14 -7.09 -19.78 3.73
N LEU A 15 -5.77 -19.90 3.55
CA LEU A 15 -4.87 -18.75 3.53
C LEU A 15 -5.25 -17.76 2.43
N ILE A 16 -5.68 -18.24 1.27
CA ILE A 16 -6.14 -17.37 0.17
C ILE A 16 -7.51 -16.74 0.49
N LEU A 17 -8.43 -17.48 1.11
CA LEU A 17 -9.66 -16.87 1.65
C LEU A 17 -9.33 -15.76 2.65
N LEU A 18 -8.39 -16.01 3.57
CA LEU A 18 -7.96 -15.04 4.57
C LEU A 18 -7.37 -13.78 3.94
N VAL A 19 -6.62 -13.94 2.83
CA VAL A 19 -6.15 -12.81 2.02
C VAL A 19 -7.32 -12.04 1.42
N VAL A 20 -8.34 -12.71 0.87
CA VAL A 20 -9.54 -12.03 0.32
C VAL A 20 -10.27 -11.27 1.43
N VAL A 21 -10.45 -11.88 2.60
CA VAL A 21 -11.07 -11.24 3.76
C VAL A 21 -10.26 -10.02 4.20
N LEU A 22 -8.93 -10.12 4.25
CA LEU A 22 -8.08 -9.00 4.60
C LEU A 22 -8.22 -7.86 3.59
N HIS A 23 -8.03 -8.13 2.30
CA HIS A 23 -8.19 -7.11 1.26
C HIS A 23 -9.59 -6.49 1.30
N SER A 24 -10.62 -7.30 1.59
CA SER A 24 -12.01 -6.85 1.78
C SER A 24 -12.18 -5.92 2.98
N GLY A 25 -11.32 -6.03 4.00
CA GLY A 25 -11.33 -5.19 5.20
C GLY A 25 -10.55 -3.89 5.02
N LEU A 26 -9.44 -3.95 4.29
CA LEU A 26 -8.64 -2.77 3.92
C LEU A 26 -9.43 -1.75 3.09
N VAL A 27 -10.43 -2.24 2.38
CA VAL A 27 -11.48 -1.47 1.71
C VAL A 27 -12.02 -0.37 2.63
N TYR A 28 -12.48 -0.77 3.81
CA TYR A 28 -13.21 0.11 4.71
C TYR A 28 -12.33 0.83 5.74
N GLU A 29 -11.03 1.06 5.49
CA GLU A 29 -10.07 1.70 6.44
C GLU A 29 -9.60 3.11 5.99
N SER A 30 -9.56 4.08 6.92
CA SER A 30 -9.19 5.49 6.62
C SER A 30 -7.68 5.69 6.41
N VAL A 31 -6.85 4.90 7.10
CA VAL A 31 -5.38 4.94 6.96
C VAL A 31 -4.90 4.54 5.55
N LEU A 32 -5.80 4.04 4.70
CA LEU A 32 -5.53 3.61 3.32
C LEU A 32 -6.42 4.33 2.30
N GLU A 33 -6.88 5.54 2.61
CA GLU A 33 -7.62 6.42 1.70
C GLU A 33 -7.00 6.50 0.29
N ASN A 34 -5.66 6.36 0.19
CA ASN A 34 -4.89 6.38 -1.05
C ASN A 34 -4.74 5.02 -1.77
N SER A 35 -5.45 3.96 -1.38
CA SER A 35 -5.31 2.61 -1.98
C SER A 35 -6.61 1.91 -2.29
N TRP A 36 -7.67 2.70 -2.35
CA TRP A 36 -9.09 2.38 -2.48
C TRP A 36 -9.48 0.93 -2.50
N ILE A 37 -10.40 0.59 -1.60
CA ILE A 37 -11.74 0.25 -2.03
C ILE A 37 -12.73 0.83 -0.98
N VAL A 38 -13.37 1.98 -1.12
CA VAL A 38 -14.55 2.43 -0.29
C VAL A 38 -14.38 2.65 1.24
N THR A 39 -14.24 3.91 1.67
CA THR A 39 -14.61 4.35 3.05
C THR A 39 -15.67 5.44 3.08
N ASP A 40 -16.51 5.34 4.11
CA ASP A 40 -17.37 6.37 4.70
C ASP A 40 -16.63 6.84 5.98
N PRO A 41 -16.28 8.13 6.14
CA PRO A 41 -15.16 8.58 6.99
C PRO A 41 -15.38 8.57 8.51
N VAL A 42 -16.55 8.18 9.03
CA VAL A 42 -16.90 8.52 10.43
C VAL A 42 -16.42 7.52 11.49
N LYS A 43 -15.92 6.33 11.14
CA LYS A 43 -15.39 5.38 12.15
C LYS A 43 -14.29 4.50 11.58
N ASN A 44 -13.03 4.72 11.97
CA ASN A 44 -11.98 3.69 11.93
C ASN A 44 -10.95 3.90 13.04
N ASN A 45 -10.68 2.83 13.80
CA ASN A 45 -9.62 2.76 14.79
C ASN A 45 -9.01 1.33 14.81
N ASN A 46 -7.67 1.28 14.89
CA ASN A 46 -6.78 0.19 15.30
C ASN A 46 -6.82 -1.17 14.57
N ILE A 47 -6.36 -1.25 13.30
CA ILE A 47 -6.07 -2.55 12.62
C ILE A 47 -4.69 -2.62 11.90
N GLY A 48 -3.84 -1.59 11.97
CA GLY A 48 -2.50 -1.62 11.35
C GLY A 48 -1.61 -2.79 11.81
N LEU A 49 -1.71 -3.15 13.10
CA LEU A 49 -1.03 -4.29 13.69
C LEU A 49 -1.51 -5.62 13.11
N ILE A 50 -2.83 -5.87 13.07
CA ILE A 50 -3.42 -7.11 12.55
C ILE A 50 -3.00 -7.35 11.09
N ARG A 51 -2.90 -6.27 10.29
CA ARG A 51 -2.39 -6.35 8.91
C ARG A 51 -0.92 -6.77 8.87
N MET A 52 -0.05 -6.14 9.64
CA MET A 52 1.36 -6.54 9.73
C MET A 52 1.52 -8.01 10.15
N TYR A 53 0.68 -8.47 11.08
CA TYR A 53 0.64 -9.84 11.55
C TYR A 53 0.21 -10.83 10.47
N LEU A 54 -0.98 -10.62 9.91
CA LEU A 54 -1.58 -11.58 8.99
C LEU A 54 -0.76 -11.72 7.71
N ASP A 55 -0.24 -10.60 7.18
CA ASP A 55 0.53 -10.59 5.94
C ASP A 55 1.86 -11.33 6.10
N LEU A 56 2.52 -11.16 7.25
CA LEU A 56 3.75 -11.86 7.61
C LEU A 56 3.53 -13.36 7.82
N PHE A 57 2.45 -13.74 8.49
CA PHE A 57 2.12 -15.15 8.79
C PHE A 57 1.62 -15.91 7.56
N VAL A 58 0.75 -15.30 6.75
CA VAL A 58 0.20 -15.92 5.54
C VAL A 58 1.32 -16.21 4.56
N MET A 59 2.23 -15.25 4.32
CA MET A 59 3.37 -15.46 3.43
C MET A 59 4.28 -16.58 3.94
N PHE A 60 4.63 -16.55 5.23
CA PHE A 60 5.44 -17.60 5.84
C PHE A 60 4.84 -19.00 5.61
N CYS A 61 3.53 -19.15 5.78
CA CYS A 61 2.83 -20.42 5.53
C CYS A 61 2.78 -20.79 4.04
N ILE A 62 2.53 -19.83 3.13
CA ILE A 62 2.50 -20.08 1.68
C ILE A 62 3.87 -20.57 1.19
N PHE A 63 4.96 -19.92 1.63
CA PHE A 63 6.33 -20.33 1.30
C PHE A 63 6.62 -21.73 1.83
N PHE A 64 6.24 -22.04 3.08
CA PHE A 64 6.37 -23.39 3.65
C PHE A 64 5.61 -24.44 2.84
N ILE A 65 4.34 -24.20 2.50
CA ILE A 65 3.50 -25.15 1.74
C ILE A 65 4.09 -25.39 0.35
N SER A 66 4.55 -24.32 -0.32
CA SER A 66 5.22 -24.43 -1.62
C SER A 66 6.50 -25.26 -1.53
N GLY A 67 7.30 -25.01 -0.49
CA GLY A 67 8.50 -25.78 -0.17
C GLY A 67 8.21 -27.24 0.11
N TYR A 68 7.08 -27.57 0.72
CA TYR A 68 6.66 -28.96 0.92
C TYR A 68 6.38 -29.70 -0.39
N PHE A 69 5.77 -29.03 -1.38
CA PHE A 69 5.39 -29.66 -2.64
C PHE A 69 6.49 -29.62 -3.71
N VAL A 70 7.51 -28.77 -3.59
CA VAL A 70 8.59 -28.65 -4.59
C VAL A 70 9.37 -29.96 -4.82
N PRO A 71 9.73 -30.77 -3.80
CA PRO A 71 10.57 -31.94 -4.01
C PRO A 71 9.87 -33.00 -4.88
N SER A 72 8.57 -33.21 -4.66
CA SER A 72 7.77 -34.13 -5.50
C SER A 72 7.76 -33.71 -6.96
N SER A 73 7.71 -32.40 -7.22
CA SER A 73 7.76 -31.85 -8.58
C SER A 73 9.15 -32.00 -9.20
N ALA A 74 10.21 -31.77 -8.43
CA ALA A 74 11.60 -31.90 -8.89
C ALA A 74 12.00 -33.36 -9.15
N GLN A 75 11.45 -34.32 -8.40
CA GLN A 75 11.68 -35.75 -8.60
C GLN A 75 11.00 -36.31 -9.85
N LYS A 76 9.84 -35.74 -10.24
CA LYS A 76 9.00 -36.26 -11.35
C LYS A 76 9.33 -35.67 -12.72
N GLN A 77 10.13 -34.60 -12.78
CA GLN A 77 10.34 -33.82 -14.01
C GLN A 77 11.83 -33.59 -14.26
N ASN A 78 12.21 -33.52 -15.55
CA ASN A 78 13.54 -33.03 -15.91
C ASN A 78 13.64 -31.50 -15.65
N SER A 79 14.86 -30.94 -15.61
CA SER A 79 15.08 -29.53 -15.23
C SER A 79 14.28 -28.56 -16.10
N PHE A 80 14.27 -28.76 -17.41
CA PHE A 80 13.55 -27.89 -18.35
C PHE A 80 12.03 -27.97 -18.16
N SER A 81 11.48 -29.18 -18.03
CA SER A 81 10.05 -29.40 -17.78
C SER A 81 9.63 -28.82 -16.43
N PHE A 82 10.48 -28.94 -15.40
CA PHE A 82 10.26 -28.30 -14.11
C PHE A 82 10.14 -26.78 -14.25
N VAL A 83 11.14 -26.12 -14.84
CA VAL A 83 11.14 -24.67 -15.01
C VAL A 83 9.94 -24.22 -15.82
N ARG A 84 9.66 -24.87 -16.96
CA ARG A 84 8.51 -24.58 -17.82
C ARG A 84 7.18 -24.76 -17.08
N SER A 85 7.05 -25.82 -16.29
CA SER A 85 5.84 -26.10 -15.50
C SER A 85 5.62 -25.04 -14.42
N LYS A 86 6.68 -24.65 -13.70
CA LYS A 86 6.60 -23.61 -12.66
C LYS A 86 6.33 -22.24 -13.25
N PHE A 87 6.99 -21.89 -14.35
CA PHE A 87 6.76 -20.64 -15.06
C PHE A 87 5.31 -20.54 -15.53
N LYS A 88 4.78 -21.58 -16.18
CA LYS A 88 3.38 -21.62 -16.63
C LYS A 88 2.38 -21.52 -15.47
N ARG A 89 2.71 -22.07 -14.30
CA ARG A 89 1.79 -22.11 -13.15
C ARG A 89 1.84 -20.86 -12.27
N ILE A 90 2.98 -20.16 -12.25
CA ILE A 90 3.24 -19.06 -11.30
C ILE A 90 3.42 -17.75 -12.06
N MET A 91 4.37 -17.71 -13.00
CA MET A 91 4.71 -16.49 -13.73
C MET A 91 3.65 -16.10 -14.75
N VAL A 92 3.04 -17.04 -15.49
CA VAL A 92 2.00 -16.70 -16.47
C VAL A 92 0.78 -16.04 -15.80
N PRO A 93 0.19 -16.62 -14.73
CA PRO A 93 -0.88 -15.94 -14.00
C PRO A 93 -0.42 -14.61 -13.39
N TRP A 94 0.82 -14.52 -12.91
CA TRP A 94 1.39 -13.26 -12.41
C TRP A 94 1.47 -12.20 -13.51
N PHE A 95 2.01 -12.52 -14.67
CA PHE A 95 2.08 -11.63 -15.84
C PHE A 95 0.69 -11.16 -16.26
N LEU A 96 -0.28 -12.07 -16.33
CA LEU A 96 -1.66 -11.71 -16.62
C LEU A 96 -2.21 -10.74 -15.58
N ALA A 97 -1.98 -11.01 -14.29
CA ALA A 97 -2.43 -10.14 -13.22
C ALA A 97 -1.85 -8.73 -13.33
N VAL A 98 -0.53 -8.67 -13.45
CA VAL A 98 0.29 -7.46 -13.42
C VAL A 98 0.02 -6.60 -14.64
N PHE A 99 -0.02 -7.20 -15.84
CA PHE A 99 -0.18 -6.43 -17.07
C PHE A 99 -1.63 -6.20 -17.48
N THR A 100 -2.61 -6.91 -16.91
CA THR A 100 -4.02 -6.75 -17.33
C THR A 100 -4.99 -6.52 -16.19
N LEU A 101 -5.03 -7.41 -15.20
CA LEU A 101 -6.06 -7.35 -14.15
C LEU A 101 -5.85 -6.14 -13.23
N ILE A 102 -4.62 -5.82 -12.87
CA ILE A 102 -4.34 -4.66 -12.01
C ILE A 102 -4.58 -3.33 -12.74
N PRO A 103 -4.10 -3.12 -13.99
CA PRO A 103 -4.46 -1.95 -14.77
C PRO A 103 -5.98 -1.82 -14.97
N ALA A 104 -6.67 -2.91 -15.30
CA ALA A 104 -8.13 -2.90 -15.45
C ALA A 104 -8.84 -2.52 -14.14
N TYR A 105 -8.41 -3.08 -13.02
CA TYR A 105 -8.90 -2.71 -11.69
C TYR A 105 -8.71 -1.22 -11.41
N LYS A 106 -7.51 -0.68 -11.64
CA LYS A 106 -7.20 0.73 -11.36
C LYS A 106 -7.95 1.67 -12.30
N PHE A 107 -8.09 1.30 -13.58
CA PHE A 107 -8.91 2.05 -14.53
C PHE A 107 -10.37 2.12 -14.09
N ILE A 108 -10.99 0.97 -13.78
CA ILE A 108 -12.37 0.91 -13.27
C ILE A 108 -12.50 1.76 -12.00
N PHE A 109 -11.52 1.68 -11.10
CA PHE A 109 -11.48 2.49 -9.89
C PHE A 109 -11.43 4.00 -10.19
N LEU A 110 -10.41 4.48 -10.90
CA LEU A 110 -10.22 5.91 -11.17
C LEU A 110 -11.41 6.48 -11.96
N TYR A 111 -11.89 5.74 -12.95
CA TYR A 111 -13.07 6.11 -13.74
C TYR A 111 -14.32 6.26 -12.87
N SER A 112 -14.58 5.30 -11.97
CA SER A 112 -15.76 5.35 -11.09
C SER A 112 -15.79 6.55 -10.13
N ARG A 113 -14.65 7.23 -9.95
CA ARG A 113 -14.49 8.38 -9.04
C ARG A 113 -14.28 9.70 -9.78
N GLY A 114 -14.32 9.70 -11.11
CA GLY A 114 -13.99 10.89 -11.91
C GLY A 114 -12.54 11.37 -11.70
N LEU A 115 -11.65 10.48 -11.26
CA LEU A 115 -10.24 10.81 -11.04
C LEU A 115 -9.46 10.71 -12.37
N PRO A 116 -8.44 11.56 -12.56
CA PRO A 116 -7.59 11.49 -13.75
C PRO A 116 -6.91 10.13 -13.84
N GLN A 117 -6.80 9.59 -15.06
CA GLN A 117 -6.12 8.32 -15.30
C GLN A 117 -4.61 8.51 -15.12
N GLU A 118 -3.99 7.62 -14.34
CA GLU A 118 -2.54 7.58 -14.20
C GLU A 118 -1.89 6.78 -15.36
N GLU A 119 -0.64 7.10 -15.69
CA GLU A 119 0.12 6.33 -16.69
C GLU A 119 0.29 4.87 -16.27
N TRP A 120 0.16 3.94 -17.21
CA TRP A 120 0.10 2.50 -16.91
C TRP A 120 1.37 1.94 -16.24
N PHE A 121 2.53 2.61 -16.34
CA PHE A 121 3.80 2.18 -15.76
C PHE A 121 4.12 2.82 -14.39
N SER A 122 3.35 3.83 -13.97
CA SER A 122 3.33 4.27 -12.56
C SER A 122 3.08 3.09 -11.60
N TYR A 123 2.37 2.07 -12.11
CA TYR A 123 2.06 0.77 -11.51
C TYR A 123 3.27 -0.09 -11.10
N PHE A 124 4.41 0.07 -11.77
CA PHE A 124 5.63 -0.70 -11.45
C PHE A 124 6.59 0.08 -10.54
N HIS A 125 6.26 1.32 -10.15
CA HIS A 125 7.18 2.22 -9.44
C HIS A 125 8.56 2.27 -10.10
N PHE A 126 8.61 2.41 -11.43
CA PHE A 126 9.87 2.58 -12.17
C PHE A 126 10.57 3.90 -11.87
N PHE A 127 9.81 4.88 -11.40
CA PHE A 127 10.32 6.17 -10.99
C PHE A 127 10.04 6.38 -9.51
N GLU A 128 11.10 6.74 -8.81
CA GLU A 128 11.08 7.26 -7.45
C GLU A 128 9.93 8.25 -7.26
N ARG A 129 8.99 7.92 -6.37
CA ARG A 129 8.57 8.95 -5.41
C ARG A 129 9.61 8.93 -4.30
N ALA A 130 10.77 9.52 -4.59
CA ALA A 130 11.79 9.84 -3.60
C ALA A 130 11.17 10.90 -2.68
N GLY A 131 10.49 10.45 -1.64
CA GLY A 131 10.12 11.25 -0.49
C GLY A 131 11.04 10.82 0.66
N SER A 132 12.01 11.66 0.98
CA SER A 132 13.00 11.50 2.04
C SER A 132 12.42 11.76 3.43
N ASP A 133 11.23 11.24 3.74
CA ASP A 133 10.54 11.55 4.99
C ASP A 133 10.15 10.28 5.76
N LEU A 134 10.90 10.00 6.82
CA LEU A 134 10.69 8.85 7.72
C LEU A 134 9.39 8.97 8.54
N SER A 135 8.74 10.14 8.58
CA SER A 135 7.46 10.34 9.28
C SER A 135 6.24 9.90 8.46
N SER A 136 6.43 9.61 7.16
CA SER A 136 5.34 9.36 6.22
C SER A 136 5.00 7.87 6.05
N PHE A 137 4.67 7.18 7.15
CA PHE A 137 4.07 5.84 7.08
C PHE A 137 2.65 5.81 6.46
N ALA A 138 2.08 6.98 6.14
CA ALA A 138 0.73 7.15 5.58
C ALA A 138 0.68 7.34 4.04
N ASN A 139 1.81 7.63 3.37
CA ASN A 139 1.84 7.78 1.91
C ASN A 139 2.33 6.49 1.25
N ASN A 140 1.38 5.56 1.13
CA ASN A 140 1.53 4.16 0.72
C ASN A 140 2.51 3.91 -0.44
N PRO A 141 3.67 3.26 -0.21
CA PRO A 141 4.42 2.64 -1.29
C PRO A 141 3.63 1.39 -1.69
N VAL A 142 2.87 1.49 -2.78
CA VAL A 142 1.91 0.48 -3.22
C VAL A 142 2.58 -0.89 -3.18
N GLN A 143 2.21 -1.68 -2.17
CA GLN A 143 2.60 -3.07 -2.09
C GLN A 143 2.06 -3.73 -3.36
N ASN A 144 2.92 -4.05 -4.31
CA ASN A 144 2.59 -4.98 -5.37
C ASN A 144 2.44 -6.37 -4.70
N TRP A 145 1.29 -6.62 -4.07
CA TRP A 145 0.87 -7.81 -3.31
C TRP A 145 1.04 -9.14 -4.06
N LEU A 146 1.35 -9.09 -5.36
CA LEU A 146 1.78 -10.24 -6.16
C LEU A 146 3.28 -10.55 -6.11
N TRP A 147 4.09 -9.76 -5.41
CA TRP A 147 5.55 -9.84 -5.38
C TRP A 147 6.07 -11.22 -4.92
N PHE A 148 5.34 -11.89 -4.05
CA PHE A 148 5.74 -13.20 -3.54
C PHE A 148 5.72 -14.27 -4.63
N LEU A 149 4.96 -14.13 -5.74
CA LEU A 149 4.89 -15.14 -6.79
C LEU A 149 6.20 -15.24 -7.59
N PRO A 150 6.80 -14.13 -8.10
CA PRO A 150 8.15 -14.14 -8.65
C PRO A 150 9.19 -14.65 -7.67
N VAL A 151 9.15 -14.22 -6.40
CA VAL A 151 10.07 -14.72 -5.36
C VAL A 151 9.90 -16.22 -5.15
N LEU A 152 8.67 -16.72 -5.11
CA LEU A 152 8.36 -18.14 -4.99
C LEU A 152 8.84 -18.94 -6.21
N PHE A 153 8.80 -18.35 -7.40
CA PHE A 153 9.38 -18.94 -8.60
C PHE A 153 10.90 -19.03 -8.47
N LEU A 154 11.57 -17.95 -8.04
CA LEU A 154 13.01 -17.94 -7.79
C LEU A 154 13.43 -18.96 -6.73
N PHE A 155 12.69 -19.09 -5.62
CA PHE A 155 12.99 -20.10 -4.60
C PHE A 155 12.89 -21.52 -5.15
N GLN A 156 11.98 -21.78 -6.09
CA GLN A 156 11.89 -23.08 -6.76
C GLN A 156 13.04 -23.32 -7.73
N LEU A 157 13.55 -22.27 -8.39
CA LEU A 157 14.78 -22.37 -9.20
C LEU A 157 16.00 -22.62 -8.30
N ALA A 158 16.14 -21.88 -7.21
CA ALA A 158 17.19 -22.08 -6.22
C ALA A 158 17.14 -23.51 -5.64
N TYR A 159 15.94 -24.01 -5.32
CA TYR A 159 15.75 -25.40 -4.90
C TYR A 159 16.23 -26.40 -5.95
N LEU A 160 15.85 -26.19 -7.22
CA LEU A 160 16.29 -27.07 -8.31
C LEU A 160 17.82 -27.06 -8.43
N ALA A 161 18.45 -25.90 -8.33
CA ALA A 161 19.90 -25.77 -8.34
C ALA A 161 20.54 -26.56 -7.19
N MET A 162 20.10 -26.32 -5.95
CA MET A 162 20.59 -27.04 -4.75
C MET A 162 20.32 -28.55 -4.80
N TYR A 163 19.20 -28.97 -5.41
CA TYR A 163 18.86 -30.37 -5.62
C TYR A 163 19.84 -31.04 -6.60
N LYS A 164 20.21 -30.34 -7.67
CA LYS A 164 21.15 -30.84 -8.69
C LYS A 164 22.59 -30.85 -8.22
N THR A 165 23.00 -29.85 -7.43
CA THR A 165 24.32 -29.79 -6.81
C THR A 165 24.46 -30.65 -5.55
N ARG A 166 23.43 -31.44 -5.20
CA ARG A 166 23.39 -32.33 -4.03
C ARG A 166 23.56 -31.64 -2.67
N ILE A 167 23.49 -30.31 -2.59
CA ILE A 167 23.55 -29.54 -1.34
C ILE A 167 22.42 -29.97 -0.38
N LEU A 168 21.26 -30.37 -0.89
CA LEU A 168 20.11 -30.80 -0.08
C LEU A 168 20.22 -32.23 0.49
N GLN A 169 21.34 -32.93 0.25
CA GLN A 169 21.56 -34.28 0.78
C GLN A 169 21.95 -34.29 2.26
N VAL A 170 22.33 -33.14 2.85
CA VAL A 170 22.67 -33.03 4.28
C VAL A 170 21.55 -33.62 5.15
N ASN A 171 21.96 -34.47 6.11
CA ASN A 171 21.06 -35.11 7.06
C ASN A 171 20.85 -34.19 8.26
N ILE A 172 19.80 -33.39 8.20
CA ILE A 172 19.41 -32.47 9.27
C ILE A 172 18.14 -33.00 9.93
N SER A 173 18.13 -33.07 11.26
CA SER A 173 16.93 -33.44 12.01
C SER A 173 15.88 -32.32 11.95
N LEU A 174 14.58 -32.64 12.06
CA LEU A 174 13.53 -31.62 12.07
C LEU A 174 13.72 -30.60 13.20
N LYS A 175 14.12 -31.07 14.40
CA LYS A 175 14.38 -30.19 15.56
C LYS A 175 15.51 -29.20 15.25
N THR A 176 16.61 -29.70 14.71
CA THR A 176 17.77 -28.88 14.33
C THR A 176 17.37 -27.85 13.26
N ALA A 177 16.58 -28.25 12.26
CA ALA A 177 16.15 -27.33 11.20
C ALA A 177 15.24 -26.20 11.72
N VAL A 178 14.34 -26.48 12.67
CA VAL A 178 13.51 -25.45 13.31
C VAL A 178 14.37 -24.47 14.11
N VAL A 179 15.34 -24.98 14.89
CA VAL A 179 16.27 -24.14 15.66
C VAL A 179 17.15 -23.29 14.73
N LEU A 180 17.67 -23.87 13.64
CA LEU A 180 18.46 -23.13 12.64
C LEU A 180 17.62 -22.06 11.94
N THR A 181 16.37 -22.39 11.58
CA THR A 181 15.45 -21.41 10.97
C THR A 181 15.24 -20.22 11.90
N PHE A 182 15.04 -20.49 13.20
CA PHE A 182 14.93 -19.45 14.22
C PHE A 182 16.22 -18.64 14.37
N ALA A 183 17.35 -19.28 14.63
CA ALA A 183 18.61 -18.59 14.91
C ALA A 183 19.11 -17.76 13.71
N ILE A 184 19.11 -18.35 12.50
CA ILE A 184 19.53 -17.66 11.27
C ILE A 184 18.54 -16.53 10.94
N GLY A 185 17.24 -16.77 11.12
CA GLY A 185 16.23 -15.75 10.86
C GLY A 185 16.34 -14.54 11.78
N VAL A 186 16.56 -14.76 13.09
CA VAL A 186 16.79 -13.67 14.05
C VAL A 186 18.08 -12.93 13.73
N PHE A 187 19.18 -13.64 13.52
CA PHE A 187 20.47 -13.04 13.18
C PHE A 187 20.37 -12.17 11.92
N TYR A 188 19.71 -12.69 10.87
CA TYR A 188 19.49 -11.97 9.63
C TYR A 188 18.63 -10.72 9.82
N GLY A 189 17.49 -10.84 10.52
CA GLY A 189 16.59 -9.71 10.76
C GLY A 189 17.27 -8.59 11.54
N VAL A 190 17.98 -8.95 12.61
CA VAL A 190 18.78 -7.99 13.40
C VAL A 190 19.85 -7.34 12.52
N THR A 191 20.62 -8.13 11.76
CA THR A 191 21.69 -7.61 10.88
C THR A 191 21.15 -6.62 9.83
N ILE A 192 20.07 -6.98 9.12
CA ILE A 192 19.45 -6.10 8.12
C ILE A 192 18.95 -4.81 8.77
N SER A 193 18.34 -4.91 9.95
CA SER A 193 17.85 -3.75 10.69
C SER A 193 18.99 -2.86 11.18
N THR A 194 20.07 -3.43 11.71
CA THR A 194 21.22 -2.66 12.23
C THR A 194 22.01 -1.98 11.11
N LEU A 195 22.03 -2.57 9.92
CA LEU A 195 22.71 -1.98 8.75
C LEU A 195 21.84 -0.96 8.01
N GLY A 196 20.63 -0.65 8.49
CA GLY A 196 19.70 0.26 7.81
C GLY A 196 19.21 -0.28 6.45
N LEU A 197 19.32 -1.58 6.21
CA LEU A 197 18.93 -2.23 4.97
C LEU A 197 17.45 -2.67 4.96
N SER A 198 16.68 -2.29 5.97
CA SER A 198 15.24 -2.52 6.02
C SER A 198 14.53 -1.84 4.85
N GLY A 199 13.44 -2.45 4.39
CA GLY A 199 12.58 -1.90 3.33
C GLY A 199 12.55 -2.75 2.06
N TRP A 200 12.00 -2.17 1.01
CA TRP A 200 11.74 -2.86 -0.24
C TRP A 200 12.92 -2.74 -1.21
N TYR A 201 13.32 -3.88 -1.78
CA TYR A 201 14.13 -3.90 -2.99
C TYR A 201 13.23 -3.70 -4.20
N HIS A 202 13.68 -2.86 -5.14
CA HIS A 202 12.97 -2.57 -6.40
C HIS A 202 13.91 -2.87 -7.57
N SER A 203 13.43 -3.66 -8.53
CA SER A 203 14.08 -3.90 -9.81
C SER A 203 13.03 -3.90 -10.91
N PHE A 204 13.46 -4.08 -12.16
CA PHE A 204 12.54 -4.02 -13.30
C PHE A 204 11.37 -5.02 -13.27
N LEU A 205 11.52 -6.16 -12.58
CA LEU A 205 10.46 -7.18 -12.47
C LEU A 205 10.29 -7.75 -11.06
N LEU A 206 11.24 -7.52 -10.15
CA LEU A 206 11.25 -8.09 -8.81
C LEU A 206 11.22 -7.00 -7.77
N HIS A 207 10.16 -7.02 -6.98
CA HIS A 207 10.03 -6.24 -5.77
C HIS A 207 9.95 -7.21 -4.60
N PHE A 208 10.61 -6.96 -3.48
CA PHE A 208 10.45 -7.80 -2.27
C PHE A 208 10.98 -7.10 -1.03
N GLN A 209 10.50 -7.54 0.14
CA GLN A 209 10.97 -7.07 1.44
C GLN A 209 12.34 -7.68 1.74
N ARG A 210 13.38 -6.83 1.87
CA ARG A 210 14.76 -7.29 2.09
C ARG A 210 14.86 -8.04 3.41
N GLU A 211 14.37 -7.45 4.49
CA GLU A 211 14.48 -7.96 5.86
C GLU A 211 13.76 -9.31 6.11
N ARG A 212 12.91 -9.75 5.18
CA ARG A 212 12.12 -10.99 5.33
C ARG A 212 12.46 -12.05 4.27
N LEU A 213 13.17 -11.70 3.21
CA LEU A 213 13.43 -12.62 2.10
C LEU A 213 14.08 -13.93 2.57
N LEU A 214 15.13 -13.85 3.39
CA LEU A 214 15.80 -15.04 3.90
C LEU A 214 14.88 -15.86 4.81
N VAL A 215 14.08 -15.21 5.65
CA VAL A 215 13.12 -15.89 6.55
C VAL A 215 12.12 -16.71 5.73
N TYR A 216 11.58 -16.14 4.65
CA TYR A 216 10.69 -16.87 3.74
C TYR A 216 11.39 -18.03 3.03
N PHE A 217 12.66 -17.85 2.66
CA PHE A 217 13.45 -18.93 2.06
C PHE A 217 13.71 -20.07 3.05
N LEU A 218 14.02 -19.75 4.31
CA LEU A 218 14.18 -20.75 5.37
C LEU A 218 12.86 -21.50 5.65
N ALA A 219 11.73 -20.79 5.67
CA ALA A 219 10.41 -21.43 5.78
C ALA A 219 10.12 -22.40 4.62
N PHE A 220 10.46 -21.99 3.40
CA PHE A 220 10.38 -22.83 2.21
C PHE A 220 11.28 -24.08 2.32
N LEU A 221 12.52 -23.93 2.77
CA LEU A 221 13.43 -25.05 2.99
C LEU A 221 12.93 -26.00 4.09
N LEU A 222 12.39 -25.46 5.19
CA LEU A 222 11.79 -26.23 6.26
C LEU A 222 10.62 -27.09 5.75
N GLY A 223 9.78 -26.54 4.87
CA GLY A 223 8.74 -27.29 4.16
C GLY A 223 9.32 -28.45 3.33
N SER A 224 10.38 -28.19 2.57
CA SER A 224 11.04 -29.21 1.75
C SER A 224 11.66 -30.35 2.59
N LEU A 225 12.19 -30.02 3.76
CA LEU A 225 12.70 -30.99 4.71
C LEU A 225 11.57 -31.81 5.32
N CYS A 226 10.43 -31.21 5.63
CA CYS A 226 9.26 -31.93 6.14
C CYS A 226 8.76 -32.99 5.13
N TYR A 227 8.85 -32.70 3.83
CA TYR A 227 8.58 -33.69 2.78
C TYR A 227 9.63 -34.81 2.78
N LYS A 228 10.93 -34.47 2.81
CA LYS A 228 12.03 -35.45 2.84
C LYS A 228 11.92 -36.40 4.04
N LEU A 229 11.58 -35.86 5.21
CA LEU A 229 11.42 -36.60 6.46
C LEU A 229 10.04 -37.23 6.63
N LYS A 230 9.14 -37.09 5.65
CA LYS A 230 7.78 -37.68 5.67
C LYS A 230 7.01 -37.33 6.95
N VAL A 231 7.19 -36.10 7.44
CA VAL A 231 6.71 -35.66 8.77
C VAL A 231 5.21 -35.86 8.93
N PHE A 232 4.44 -35.67 7.86
CA PHE A 232 2.97 -35.75 7.87
C PHE A 232 2.39 -37.12 7.50
N GLU A 233 3.22 -38.14 7.27
CA GLU A 233 2.73 -39.50 6.97
C GLU A 233 2.22 -40.26 8.21
N ARG A 234 2.52 -39.77 9.43
CA ARG A 234 2.02 -40.35 10.69
C ARG A 234 1.10 -39.37 11.42
N PRO A 235 -0.05 -39.82 11.98
CA PRO A 235 -0.88 -38.99 12.85
C PRO A 235 -0.22 -38.89 14.23
N THR A 236 0.73 -37.97 14.40
CA THR A 236 1.35 -37.72 15.72
C THR A 236 0.45 -36.80 16.54
N ARG A 237 -0.45 -37.39 17.33
CA ARG A 237 -1.36 -36.67 18.22
C ARG A 237 -0.65 -36.34 19.54
N ASN A 238 -0.08 -35.14 19.66
CA ASN A 238 0.51 -34.69 20.92
C ASN A 238 -0.17 -33.42 21.45
N ARG A 239 -1.18 -33.62 22.31
CA ARG A 239 -1.93 -32.53 22.95
C ARG A 239 -1.03 -31.63 23.80
N LYS A 240 0.00 -32.17 24.46
CA LYS A 240 0.94 -31.38 25.28
C LYS A 240 1.74 -30.40 24.40
N LEU A 241 2.25 -30.86 23.25
CA LEU A 241 2.97 -29.98 22.31
C LEU A 241 2.08 -28.91 21.68
N TYR A 242 0.83 -29.25 21.38
CA TYR A 242 -0.15 -28.27 20.89
C TYR A 242 -0.43 -27.17 21.93
N ILE A 243 -0.72 -27.54 23.18
CA ILE A 243 -0.94 -26.58 24.27
C ILE A 243 0.32 -25.73 24.48
N ALA A 244 1.49 -26.35 24.53
CA ALA A 244 2.76 -25.64 24.66
C ALA A 244 2.96 -24.64 23.51
N SER A 245 2.63 -25.00 22.27
CA SER A 245 2.74 -24.12 21.11
C SER A 245 1.79 -22.93 21.20
N ASN A 246 0.53 -23.12 21.62
CA ASN A 246 -0.42 -22.01 21.84
C ASN A 246 0.05 -21.06 22.94
N VAL A 247 0.56 -21.58 24.05
CA VAL A 247 1.13 -20.77 25.14
C VAL A 247 2.30 -19.95 24.60
N VAL A 248 3.24 -20.59 23.89
CA VAL A 248 4.40 -19.90 23.31
C VAL A 248 3.97 -18.83 22.30
N VAL A 249 3.02 -19.12 21.39
CA VAL A 249 2.45 -18.11 20.47
C VAL A 249 1.98 -16.90 21.26
N THR A 250 1.11 -17.11 22.25
CA THR A 250 0.44 -16.02 22.96
C THR A 250 1.44 -15.08 23.63
N PHE A 251 2.42 -15.65 24.36
CA PHE A 251 3.48 -14.85 24.99
C PHE A 251 4.37 -14.15 23.97
N SER A 252 4.83 -14.89 22.94
CA SER A 252 5.68 -14.32 21.90
C SER A 252 4.98 -13.20 21.12
N LEU A 253 3.70 -13.35 20.81
CA LEU A 253 2.92 -12.38 20.08
C LEU A 253 2.66 -11.13 20.92
N GLY A 254 2.39 -11.28 22.22
CA GLY A 254 2.27 -10.18 23.16
C GLY A 254 3.55 -9.34 23.22
N ILE A 255 4.71 -10.00 23.42
CA ILE A 255 6.03 -9.34 23.42
C ILE A 255 6.28 -8.63 22.10
N PHE A 256 6.07 -9.33 20.98
CA PHE A 256 6.29 -8.77 19.67
C PHE A 256 5.41 -7.54 19.42
N THR A 257 4.14 -7.58 19.84
CA THR A 257 3.21 -6.45 19.71
C THR A 257 3.64 -5.26 20.54
N ALA A 258 4.08 -5.48 21.79
CA ALA A 258 4.59 -4.42 22.63
C ALA A 258 5.82 -3.74 22.01
N VAL A 259 6.79 -4.54 21.53
CA VAL A 259 8.01 -4.02 20.88
C VAL A 259 7.70 -3.34 19.55
N ALA A 260 6.82 -3.91 18.73
CA ALA A 260 6.40 -3.33 17.46
C ALA A 260 5.73 -1.97 17.66
N LEU A 261 4.81 -1.86 18.63
CA LEU A 261 4.16 -0.60 18.99
C LEU A 261 5.16 0.43 19.49
N ASN A 262 6.09 0.03 20.36
CA ASN A 262 7.12 0.94 20.84
C ASN A 262 8.00 1.47 19.71
N THR A 263 8.44 0.57 18.81
CA THR A 263 9.21 0.92 17.61
C THR A 263 8.41 1.87 16.70
N PHE A 264 7.11 1.60 16.52
CA PHE A 264 6.22 2.46 15.73
C PHE A 264 6.09 3.87 16.33
N PHE A 265 5.94 3.99 17.65
CA PHE A 265 5.88 5.29 18.29
C PHE A 265 7.20 6.06 18.23
N ASN A 266 8.35 5.39 18.30
CA ASN A 266 9.65 6.03 18.07
C ASN A 266 9.85 6.50 16.62
N LEU A 267 9.16 5.87 15.65
CA LEU A 267 9.17 6.31 14.25
C LEU A 267 8.32 7.58 14.05
N ILE A 268 7.18 7.67 14.74
CA ILE A 268 6.29 8.83 14.68
C ILE A 268 6.88 10.03 15.42
N ASP A 269 7.47 9.79 16.59
CA ASP A 269 8.13 10.82 17.40
C ASP A 269 9.59 10.41 17.67
N PRO A 270 10.52 10.78 16.77
CA PRO A 270 11.93 10.44 16.91
C PRO A 270 12.60 11.04 18.14
N GLN A 271 12.01 12.06 18.77
CA GLN A 271 12.54 12.69 19.99
C GLN A 271 12.28 11.83 21.23
N ARG A 272 11.32 10.90 21.16
CA ARG A 272 10.92 10.02 22.25
C ARG A 272 12.05 9.08 22.71
N GLN A 273 12.95 8.67 21.79
CA GLN A 273 14.16 7.82 22.01
C GLN A 273 13.99 6.73 23.08
N TYR A 274 12.81 6.12 23.18
CA TYR A 274 12.48 5.21 24.29
C TYR A 274 12.66 3.77 23.87
N TYR A 275 13.66 3.10 24.42
CA TYR A 275 13.87 1.66 24.26
C TYR A 275 13.48 0.94 25.56
N PHE A 276 12.86 -0.22 25.48
CA PHE A 276 12.50 -1.01 26.67
C PHE A 276 13.74 -1.50 27.42
N ILE A 277 14.77 -1.92 26.68
CA ILE A 277 16.05 -2.35 27.24
C ILE A 277 17.19 -1.58 26.58
N SER A 278 17.29 -1.66 25.26
CA SER A 278 18.24 -0.92 24.42
C SER A 278 17.85 -1.08 22.96
N GLU A 279 18.34 -0.22 22.07
CA GLU A 279 18.06 -0.32 20.63
C GLU A 279 18.37 -1.71 20.06
N PHE A 280 19.52 -2.28 20.43
CA PHE A 280 19.91 -3.61 19.98
C PHE A 280 19.05 -4.72 20.63
N ALA A 281 18.81 -4.64 21.94
CA ALA A 281 18.02 -5.64 22.65
C ALA A 281 16.56 -5.66 22.17
N ASP A 282 15.97 -4.50 21.95
CA ASP A 282 14.61 -4.34 21.43
C ASP A 282 14.50 -4.92 20.01
N ARG A 283 15.50 -4.70 19.13
CA ARG A 283 15.56 -5.36 17.81
C ARG A 283 15.63 -6.87 17.94
N VAL A 284 16.48 -7.40 18.80
CA VAL A 284 16.58 -8.85 19.05
C VAL A 284 15.23 -9.39 19.56
N LEU A 285 14.58 -8.70 20.50
CA LEU A 285 13.26 -9.07 21.01
C LEU A 285 12.21 -9.04 19.89
N TYR A 286 12.19 -8.02 19.05
CA TYR A 286 11.29 -7.92 17.90
C TYR A 286 11.45 -9.11 16.95
N PHE A 287 12.65 -9.38 16.45
CA PHE A 287 12.83 -10.46 15.47
C PHE A 287 12.64 -11.85 16.09
N SER A 288 13.08 -12.06 17.33
CA SER A 288 12.91 -13.34 18.03
C SER A 288 11.45 -13.64 18.33
N SER A 289 10.73 -12.71 18.94
CA SER A 289 9.32 -12.90 19.30
C SER A 289 8.43 -13.04 18.05
N GLY A 290 8.69 -12.27 16.99
CA GLY A 290 7.99 -12.39 15.72
C GLY A 290 8.20 -13.74 15.04
N LEU A 291 9.45 -14.19 14.91
CA LEU A 291 9.76 -15.47 14.27
C LEU A 291 9.31 -16.68 15.09
N LEU A 292 9.40 -16.59 16.42
CA LEU A 292 8.86 -17.61 17.33
C LEU A 292 7.34 -17.74 17.16
N SER A 293 6.62 -16.62 17.06
CA SER A 293 5.19 -16.59 16.78
C SER A 293 4.87 -17.23 15.41
N MET A 294 5.66 -16.96 14.36
CA MET A 294 5.43 -17.57 13.04
C MET A 294 5.59 -19.09 13.05
N LEU A 295 6.67 -19.59 13.66
CA LEU A 295 6.97 -21.02 13.71
C LEU A 295 5.90 -21.80 14.50
N THR A 296 5.47 -21.23 15.62
CA THR A 296 4.46 -21.85 16.48
C THR A 296 3.06 -21.75 15.89
N LEU A 297 2.70 -20.63 15.24
CA LEU A 297 1.46 -20.50 14.49
C LEU A 297 1.39 -21.47 13.31
N LEU A 298 2.49 -21.63 12.56
CA LEU A 298 2.60 -22.64 11.51
C LEU A 298 2.32 -24.04 12.08
N HIS A 299 2.89 -24.38 13.24
CA HIS A 299 2.61 -25.66 13.90
C HIS A 299 1.11 -25.83 14.22
N ILE A 300 0.48 -24.80 14.79
CA ILE A 300 -0.96 -24.81 15.14
C ILE A 300 -1.82 -24.99 13.89
N PHE A 301 -1.53 -24.27 12.80
CA PHE A 301 -2.28 -24.41 11.55
C PHE A 301 -2.12 -25.80 10.94
N LEU A 302 -0.89 -26.31 10.87
CA LEU A 302 -0.62 -27.65 10.35
C LEU A 302 -1.38 -28.70 11.17
N TYR A 303 -1.30 -28.62 12.50
CA TYR A 303 -2.00 -29.52 13.42
C TYR A 303 -3.53 -29.44 13.26
N SER A 304 -4.07 -28.22 13.22
CA SER A 304 -5.52 -27.97 13.14
C SER A 304 -6.09 -28.43 11.79
N PHE A 305 -5.43 -28.12 10.69
CA PHE A 305 -5.87 -28.56 9.36
C PHE A 305 -5.71 -30.07 9.18
N GLN A 306 -4.63 -30.65 9.68
CA GLN A 306 -4.45 -32.10 9.65
C GLN A 306 -5.55 -32.83 10.46
N THR A 307 -6.06 -32.21 11.53
CA THR A 307 -7.10 -32.81 12.37
C THR A 307 -8.50 -32.57 11.80
N SER A 308 -8.81 -31.32 11.46
CA SER A 308 -10.18 -30.89 11.12
C SER A 308 -10.47 -30.93 9.62
N LEU A 309 -9.45 -30.82 8.77
CA LEU A 309 -9.59 -30.63 7.32
C LEU A 309 -8.66 -31.54 6.51
N ASN A 310 -8.41 -32.77 6.96
CA ASN A 310 -7.62 -33.76 6.19
C ASN A 310 -8.46 -34.67 5.29
N LYS A 311 -9.73 -34.32 5.07
CA LYS A 311 -10.61 -34.93 4.09
C LYS A 311 -10.87 -33.93 2.95
N THR A 312 -11.27 -34.44 1.79
CA THR A 312 -11.71 -33.60 0.68
C THR A 312 -13.05 -34.10 0.17
N ASN A 313 -13.87 -33.19 -0.34
CA ASN A 313 -15.09 -33.47 -1.10
C ASN A 313 -15.01 -32.74 -2.45
N ALA A 314 -16.04 -32.87 -3.30
CA ALA A 314 -16.04 -32.25 -4.63
C ALA A 314 -15.78 -30.73 -4.57
N VAL A 315 -16.47 -30.03 -3.67
CA VAL A 315 -16.33 -28.58 -3.46
C VAL A 315 -14.92 -28.21 -3.02
N LEU A 316 -14.40 -28.84 -1.98
CA LEU A 316 -13.09 -28.49 -1.42
C LEU A 316 -11.93 -28.86 -2.35
N SER A 317 -12.09 -29.95 -3.13
CA SER A 317 -11.15 -30.30 -4.20
C SER A 317 -11.14 -29.23 -5.30
N GLU A 318 -12.29 -28.60 -5.57
CA GLU A 318 -12.42 -27.54 -6.57
C GLU A 318 -11.82 -26.22 -6.08
N LEU A 319 -12.18 -25.78 -4.87
CA LEU A 319 -11.61 -24.59 -4.23
C LEU A 319 -10.08 -24.66 -4.16
N SER A 320 -9.53 -25.82 -3.76
CA SER A 320 -8.08 -26.02 -3.69
C SER A 320 -7.37 -26.04 -5.04
N ARG A 321 -8.08 -26.36 -6.11
CA ARG A 321 -7.59 -26.26 -7.49
C ARG A 321 -7.58 -24.82 -7.98
N ASN A 322 -8.58 -24.04 -7.59
CA ASN A 322 -8.77 -22.65 -8.01
C ASN A 322 -8.02 -21.64 -7.14
N SER A 323 -7.40 -22.10 -6.06
CA SER A 323 -6.74 -21.28 -5.04
C SER A 323 -5.81 -20.19 -5.63
N TYR A 324 -4.86 -20.54 -6.50
CA TYR A 324 -3.92 -19.57 -7.08
C TYR A 324 -4.56 -18.58 -8.07
N PRO A 325 -5.37 -19.03 -9.06
CA PRO A 325 -6.08 -18.09 -9.92
C PRO A 325 -7.06 -17.17 -9.17
N VAL A 326 -7.72 -17.66 -8.12
CA VAL A 326 -8.59 -16.84 -7.25
C VAL A 326 -7.79 -15.77 -6.53
N TYR A 327 -6.63 -16.12 -5.99
CA TYR A 327 -5.71 -15.12 -5.41
C TYR A 327 -5.38 -14.02 -6.42
N ILE A 328 -5.33 -14.30 -7.71
CA ILE A 328 -4.99 -13.28 -8.72
C ILE A 328 -6.21 -12.45 -9.11
N LEU A 329 -7.37 -13.09 -9.28
CA LEU A 329 -8.58 -12.45 -9.80
C LEU A 329 -9.34 -11.66 -8.74
N HIS A 330 -9.22 -12.01 -7.45
CA HIS A 330 -10.12 -11.51 -6.41
C HIS A 330 -10.15 -9.99 -6.30
N MET A 331 -9.06 -9.27 -6.56
CA MET A 331 -9.04 -7.80 -6.44
C MET A 331 -9.91 -7.12 -7.51
N VAL A 332 -9.91 -7.62 -8.75
CA VAL A 332 -10.80 -7.10 -9.80
C VAL A 332 -12.26 -7.37 -9.43
N VAL A 333 -12.55 -8.59 -9.01
CA VAL A 333 -13.90 -9.00 -8.60
C VAL A 333 -14.37 -8.18 -7.40
N MET A 334 -13.48 -7.96 -6.42
CA MET A 334 -13.73 -7.13 -5.25
C MET A 334 -14.03 -5.70 -5.64
N GLY A 335 -13.23 -5.08 -6.52
CA GLY A 335 -13.48 -3.72 -7.01
C GLY A 335 -14.85 -3.59 -7.68
N VAL A 336 -15.22 -4.54 -8.55
CA VAL A 336 -16.53 -4.56 -9.22
C VAL A 336 -17.68 -4.71 -8.22
N ILE A 337 -17.56 -5.61 -7.24
CA ILE A 337 -18.60 -5.79 -6.21
C ILE A 337 -18.67 -4.56 -5.30
N ALA A 338 -17.53 -3.97 -4.93
CA ALA A 338 -17.52 -2.80 -4.07
C ALA A 338 -18.24 -1.60 -4.70
N LEU A 339 -18.14 -1.42 -6.03
CA LEU A 339 -18.91 -0.42 -6.76
C LEU A 339 -20.41 -0.58 -6.55
N THR A 340 -20.91 -1.81 -6.63
CA THR A 340 -22.35 -2.07 -6.44
C THR A 340 -22.79 -1.87 -4.98
N LEU A 341 -21.89 -2.09 -4.01
CA LEU A 341 -22.15 -1.87 -2.58
C LEU A 341 -22.05 -0.40 -2.15
N THR A 342 -21.45 0.48 -2.97
CA THR A 342 -21.16 1.87 -2.58
C THR A 342 -22.45 2.65 -2.35
N GLY A 343 -23.44 2.54 -3.25
CA GLY A 343 -24.72 3.26 -3.16
C GLY A 343 -25.77 2.65 -2.21
N LEU A 344 -25.46 1.55 -1.51
CA LEU A 344 -26.43 0.88 -0.64
C LEU A 344 -26.42 1.44 0.79
N PRO A 345 -27.58 1.79 1.38
CA PRO A 345 -27.69 2.29 2.75
C PRO A 345 -27.65 1.14 3.78
N ILE A 346 -26.56 0.39 3.83
CA ILE A 346 -26.35 -0.74 4.76
C ILE A 346 -25.08 -0.56 5.62
N PRO A 347 -24.99 -1.14 6.82
CA PRO A 347 -23.85 -0.95 7.73
C PRO A 347 -22.51 -1.43 7.15
N ALA A 348 -21.41 -0.73 7.47
CA ALA A 348 -20.07 -1.03 6.95
C ALA A 348 -19.62 -2.48 7.24
N MET A 349 -19.88 -3.00 8.44
CA MET A 349 -19.55 -4.39 8.80
C MET A 349 -20.31 -5.41 7.92
N LEU A 350 -21.54 -5.09 7.52
CA LEU A 350 -22.32 -5.93 6.63
C LEU A 350 -21.80 -5.82 5.19
N LYS A 351 -21.42 -4.62 4.72
CA LYS A 351 -20.75 -4.43 3.42
C LYS A 351 -19.44 -5.23 3.36
N PHE A 352 -18.62 -5.19 4.41
CA PHE A 352 -17.40 -6.00 4.55
C PHE A 352 -17.66 -7.51 4.43
N LEU A 353 -18.65 -8.02 5.16
CA LEU A 353 -18.99 -9.44 5.12
C LEU A 353 -19.49 -9.87 3.74
N ILE A 354 -20.39 -9.07 3.14
CA ILE A 354 -20.90 -9.31 1.79
C ILE A 354 -19.76 -9.27 0.78
N LEU A 355 -18.94 -8.23 0.80
CA LEU A 355 -17.81 -8.07 -0.10
C LEU A 355 -16.85 -9.27 -0.01
N SER A 356 -16.49 -9.69 1.20
CA SER A 356 -15.60 -10.84 1.43
C SER A 356 -16.15 -12.14 0.86
N ILE A 357 -17.40 -12.47 1.21
CA ILE A 357 -18.05 -13.73 0.83
C ILE A 357 -18.30 -13.75 -0.69
N VAL A 358 -18.92 -12.70 -1.22
CA VAL A 358 -19.28 -12.62 -2.64
C VAL A 358 -18.03 -12.60 -3.49
N THR A 359 -16.99 -11.86 -3.11
CA THR A 359 -15.71 -11.85 -3.84
C THR A 359 -15.12 -13.25 -3.92
N PHE A 360 -15.06 -13.98 -2.80
CA PHE A 360 -14.50 -15.32 -2.79
C PHE A 360 -15.32 -16.30 -3.64
N VAL A 361 -16.66 -16.25 -3.54
CA VAL A 361 -17.56 -17.13 -4.30
C VAL A 361 -17.50 -16.83 -5.80
N VAL A 362 -17.67 -15.57 -6.19
CA VAL A 362 -17.67 -15.13 -7.59
C VAL A 362 -16.31 -15.40 -8.23
N SER A 363 -15.20 -15.13 -7.53
CA SER A 363 -13.86 -15.45 -8.04
C SER A 363 -13.69 -16.94 -8.32
N ASN A 364 -14.14 -17.82 -7.40
CA ASN A 364 -14.08 -19.26 -7.60
C ASN A 364 -14.98 -19.71 -8.76
N MET A 365 -16.15 -19.10 -8.91
CA MET A 365 -17.09 -19.40 -9.99
C MET A 365 -16.51 -19.01 -11.36
N ILE A 366 -15.95 -17.81 -11.50
CA ILE A 366 -15.31 -17.34 -12.74
C ILE A 366 -14.14 -18.26 -13.13
N ILE A 367 -13.30 -18.67 -12.18
CA ILE A 367 -12.19 -19.58 -12.46
C ILE A 367 -12.69 -20.96 -12.84
N TYR A 368 -13.74 -21.46 -12.18
CA TYR A 368 -14.35 -22.74 -12.51
C TYR A 368 -14.91 -22.75 -13.94
N THR A 369 -15.69 -21.73 -14.32
CA THR A 369 -16.25 -21.60 -15.66
C THR A 369 -15.13 -21.47 -16.69
N TRP A 370 -14.19 -20.55 -16.49
CA TRP A 370 -13.01 -20.39 -17.34
C TRP A 370 -12.28 -21.71 -17.61
N ARG A 371 -12.05 -22.51 -16.57
CA ARG A 371 -11.32 -23.78 -16.69
C ARG A 371 -12.10 -24.84 -17.47
N THR A 372 -13.41 -24.88 -17.28
CA THR A 372 -14.28 -25.93 -17.85
C THR A 372 -14.68 -25.62 -19.28
N THR A 373 -14.84 -24.34 -19.64
CA THR A 373 -15.30 -23.90 -20.97
C THR A 373 -14.20 -23.32 -21.85
N LEU A 374 -13.35 -22.42 -21.33
CA LEU A 374 -12.45 -21.58 -22.13
C LEU A 374 -11.01 -22.11 -22.21
N GLN A 375 -10.52 -22.80 -21.18
CA GLN A 375 -9.11 -23.25 -21.13
C GLN A 375 -8.76 -24.33 -22.18
N LYS A 376 -9.76 -24.99 -22.76
CA LYS A 376 -9.55 -25.96 -23.86
C LYS A 376 -9.13 -25.30 -25.19
N GLN A 377 -9.32 -23.99 -25.35
CA GLN A 377 -9.11 -23.29 -26.62
C GLN A 377 -7.88 -22.36 -26.66
N ILE A 378 -7.25 -22.05 -25.52
CA ILE A 378 -6.18 -21.05 -25.44
C ILE A 378 -4.78 -21.70 -25.47
N ASN A 379 -4.03 -21.45 -26.54
CA ASN A 379 -2.63 -21.87 -26.69
C ASN A 379 -1.67 -20.81 -26.12
N MET A 380 -0.44 -21.21 -25.76
CA MET A 380 0.64 -20.31 -25.31
C MET A 380 0.89 -19.17 -26.31
N LYS A 381 0.75 -19.44 -27.61
CA LYS A 381 0.85 -18.40 -28.65
C LYS A 381 -0.15 -17.26 -28.43
N THR A 382 -1.40 -17.58 -28.11
CA THR A 382 -2.46 -16.60 -27.82
C THR A 382 -2.13 -15.74 -26.60
N ILE A 383 -1.56 -16.34 -25.55
CA ILE A 383 -1.13 -15.62 -24.34
C ILE A 383 0.07 -14.73 -24.65
N THR A 384 1.06 -15.24 -25.38
CA THR A 384 2.23 -14.45 -25.80
C THR A 384 1.81 -13.29 -26.69
N THR A 385 0.91 -13.51 -27.65
CA THR A 385 0.34 -12.44 -28.48
C THR A 385 -0.44 -11.44 -27.64
N PHE A 386 -1.24 -11.88 -26.68
CA PHE A 386 -2.00 -10.97 -25.82
C PHE A 386 -1.09 -10.11 -24.93
N VAL A 387 -0.09 -10.71 -24.27
CA VAL A 387 0.91 -9.96 -23.48
C VAL A 387 1.72 -9.03 -24.38
N LEU A 388 2.12 -9.48 -25.56
CA LEU A 388 2.84 -8.64 -26.52
C LEU A 388 1.97 -7.49 -27.02
N VAL A 389 0.69 -7.72 -27.29
CA VAL A 389 -0.27 -6.67 -27.66
C VAL A 389 -0.41 -5.67 -26.51
N VAL A 390 -0.61 -6.11 -25.28
CA VAL A 390 -0.68 -5.20 -24.12
C VAL A 390 0.63 -4.41 -23.94
N LEU A 391 1.80 -5.04 -24.12
CA LEU A 391 3.09 -4.36 -24.07
C LEU A 391 3.28 -3.38 -25.23
N ILE A 392 2.86 -3.74 -26.46
CA ILE A 392 2.91 -2.89 -27.64
C ILE A 392 1.93 -1.74 -27.51
N THR A 393 0.71 -1.97 -27.03
CA THR A 393 -0.29 -0.93 -26.80
C THR A 393 0.16 0.00 -25.68
N GLY A 394 0.68 -0.53 -24.57
CA GLY A 394 1.30 0.26 -23.51
C GLY A 394 2.55 1.02 -23.97
N ALA A 395 3.33 0.46 -24.91
CA ALA A 395 4.45 1.15 -25.56
C ALA A 395 3.99 2.15 -26.64
N ALA A 396 2.84 1.96 -27.28
CA ALA A 396 2.24 2.90 -28.22
C ALA A 396 1.69 4.13 -27.46
N PHE A 397 1.25 3.93 -26.22
CA PHE A 397 1.02 5.00 -25.25
C PHE A 397 2.33 5.66 -24.73
N ARG A 398 3.54 5.28 -25.17
CA ARG A 398 4.77 6.11 -24.97
C ARG A 398 4.76 7.40 -25.80
N GLY A 399 3.85 7.53 -26.76
CA GLY A 399 3.85 8.60 -27.76
C GLY A 399 3.14 9.89 -27.38
N TYR A 400 2.97 10.20 -26.09
CA TYR A 400 2.60 11.56 -25.67
C TYR A 400 3.44 12.06 -24.48
N PRO A 401 4.69 12.44 -24.74
CA PRO A 401 5.29 13.62 -24.14
C PRO A 401 5.23 14.77 -25.16
N GLU A 402 4.74 15.93 -24.74
CA GLU A 402 4.88 17.21 -25.45
C GLU A 402 4.15 17.36 -26.80
N ALA A 403 2.89 17.75 -26.74
CA ALA A 403 2.26 18.54 -27.81
C ALA A 403 1.20 19.50 -27.26
N ILE A 404 1.57 20.30 -26.25
CA ILE A 404 1.04 21.67 -26.06
C ILE A 404 2.19 22.52 -25.53
N ASN A 405 3.26 22.63 -26.34
CA ASN A 405 4.29 23.68 -26.25
C ASN A 405 4.91 23.82 -27.64
N ALA A 406 4.05 24.05 -28.63
CA ALA A 406 4.45 24.74 -29.85
C ALA A 406 3.70 26.07 -29.80
N ALA A 407 4.45 27.14 -29.60
CA ALA A 407 3.96 28.50 -29.77
C ALA A 407 3.49 28.65 -31.22
N GLU A 408 2.18 28.57 -31.44
CA GLU A 408 1.51 29.18 -32.58
C GLU A 408 0.81 30.44 -32.10
N PRO A 409 0.79 31.49 -32.94
CA PRO A 409 0.48 32.85 -32.51
C PRO A 409 -0.93 32.93 -31.95
N LEU A 410 -1.07 33.70 -30.87
CA LEU A 410 -2.33 34.03 -30.21
C LEU A 410 -3.38 34.48 -31.24
N THR A 411 -4.21 33.55 -31.69
CA THR A 411 -5.48 33.83 -32.34
C THR A 411 -6.60 33.33 -31.46
N GLU A 412 -7.33 34.32 -30.96
CA GLU A 412 -8.60 34.29 -30.25
C GLU A 412 -9.43 33.03 -30.52
N THR A 413 -9.53 32.16 -29.51
CA THR A 413 -10.62 31.17 -29.42
C THR A 413 -11.14 31.12 -27.99
N GLN A 414 -12.45 30.93 -27.90
CA GLN A 414 -13.34 31.25 -26.77
C GLN A 414 -13.06 30.49 -25.45
N PRO A 415 -13.46 31.05 -24.29
CA PRO A 415 -13.07 30.57 -22.97
C PRO A 415 -13.97 29.43 -22.50
N GLN A 416 -13.46 28.19 -22.50
CA GLN A 416 -14.01 27.09 -21.70
C GLN A 416 -12.86 26.16 -21.25
N SER A 417 -12.61 26.16 -19.92
CA SER A 417 -11.76 25.25 -19.11
C SER A 417 -10.47 25.78 -18.45
N GLN A 418 -10.31 27.09 -18.22
CA GLN A 418 -9.32 27.55 -17.22
C GLN A 418 -9.91 27.39 -15.80
N SER A 419 -9.24 26.63 -14.92
CA SER A 419 -9.63 26.51 -13.49
C SER A 419 -9.44 27.85 -12.77
N LEU A 420 -10.31 28.13 -11.79
CA LEU A 420 -10.21 29.32 -10.95
C LEU A 420 -8.87 29.38 -10.21
N HIS A 421 -8.35 28.23 -9.73
CA HIS A 421 -7.01 28.16 -9.12
C HIS A 421 -5.90 28.59 -10.08
N ALA A 422 -5.97 28.15 -11.34
CA ALA A 422 -4.96 28.50 -12.34
C ALA A 422 -4.97 30.01 -12.64
N ALA A 423 -6.15 30.63 -12.75
CA ALA A 423 -6.27 32.08 -12.88
C ALA A 423 -5.68 32.84 -11.69
N VAL A 424 -5.92 32.37 -10.45
CA VAL A 424 -5.36 32.94 -9.22
C VAL A 424 -3.83 32.82 -9.18
N ILE A 425 -3.28 31.65 -9.52
CA ILE A 425 -1.82 31.41 -9.56
C ILE A 425 -1.14 32.38 -10.53
N ASN A 426 -1.73 32.54 -11.72
CA ASN A 426 -1.24 33.40 -12.79
C ASN A 426 -1.47 34.90 -12.54
N ASN A 427 -2.11 35.27 -11.42
CA ASN A 427 -2.51 36.65 -11.12
C ASN A 427 -3.41 37.28 -12.20
N ASP A 428 -4.23 36.46 -12.86
CA ASP A 428 -5.10 36.90 -13.94
C ASP A 428 -6.47 37.32 -13.38
N LEU A 429 -6.54 38.57 -12.92
CA LEU A 429 -7.75 39.16 -12.34
C LEU A 429 -8.94 39.12 -13.29
N ALA A 430 -8.72 39.35 -14.59
CA ALA A 430 -9.79 39.38 -15.58
C ALA A 430 -10.43 37.99 -15.75
N SER A 431 -9.62 36.93 -15.81
CA SER A 431 -10.13 35.56 -15.84
C SER A 431 -10.81 35.15 -14.54
N VAL A 432 -10.30 35.58 -13.37
CA VAL A 432 -10.96 35.35 -12.09
C VAL A 432 -12.36 35.98 -12.08
N GLU A 433 -12.48 37.25 -12.46
CA GLU A 433 -13.78 37.95 -12.50
C GLU A 433 -14.74 37.29 -13.50
N MET A 434 -14.26 36.91 -14.68
CA MET A 434 -15.06 36.22 -15.69
C MET A 434 -15.57 34.87 -15.20
N LEU A 435 -14.69 34.06 -14.57
CA LEU A 435 -15.04 32.75 -14.04
C LEU A 435 -16.08 32.85 -12.92
N ILE A 436 -15.92 33.80 -11.99
CA ILE A 436 -16.90 34.09 -10.95
C ILE A 436 -18.24 34.49 -11.56
N GLN A 437 -18.26 35.40 -12.53
CA GLN A 437 -19.49 35.81 -13.24
C GLN A 437 -20.15 34.65 -14.00
N SER A 438 -19.37 33.69 -14.48
CA SER A 438 -19.87 32.48 -15.15
C SER A 438 -20.43 31.42 -14.20
N GLY A 439 -20.39 31.66 -12.88
CA GLY A 439 -20.90 30.74 -11.86
C GLY A 439 -19.90 29.67 -11.43
N ALA A 440 -18.60 29.92 -11.59
CA ALA A 440 -17.57 29.05 -11.01
C ALA A 440 -17.74 28.94 -9.49
N ASN A 441 -17.48 27.76 -8.94
CA ASN A 441 -17.49 27.59 -7.49
C ASN A 441 -16.33 28.39 -6.87
N VAL A 442 -16.64 29.45 -6.13
CA VAL A 442 -15.65 30.31 -5.47
C VAL A 442 -14.85 29.60 -4.38
N ASP A 443 -15.40 28.49 -3.86
CA ASP A 443 -14.77 27.58 -2.90
C ASP A 443 -14.42 26.24 -3.55
N GLU A 444 -14.07 26.26 -4.84
CA GLU A 444 -13.56 25.06 -5.53
C GLU A 444 -12.40 24.46 -4.73
N ARG A 445 -12.44 23.15 -4.53
CA ARG A 445 -11.44 22.45 -3.74
C ARG A 445 -10.32 21.96 -4.64
N GLU A 446 -9.12 22.48 -4.45
CA GLU A 446 -7.92 21.99 -5.14
C GLU A 446 -7.65 20.52 -4.76
N PRO A 447 -7.61 19.56 -5.71
CA PRO A 447 -7.54 18.14 -5.39
C PRO A 447 -6.36 17.71 -4.50
N ALA A 448 -5.18 18.33 -4.65
CA ALA A 448 -3.97 17.90 -3.94
C ALA A 448 -3.95 18.34 -2.47
N SER A 449 -4.26 19.61 -2.19
CA SER A 449 -4.15 20.21 -0.85
C SER A 449 -5.50 20.42 -0.17
N GLY A 450 -6.59 20.30 -0.93
CA GLY A 450 -7.93 20.67 -0.48
C GLY A 450 -8.12 22.17 -0.31
N SER A 451 -7.20 23.02 -0.80
CA SER A 451 -7.24 24.47 -0.61
C SER A 451 -8.32 25.13 -1.47
N SER A 452 -8.89 26.24 -1.00
CA SER A 452 -9.77 27.10 -1.79
C SER A 452 -8.99 28.12 -2.65
N PRO A 453 -9.63 28.77 -3.65
CA PRO A 453 -9.03 29.86 -4.40
C PRO A 453 -8.55 31.01 -3.49
N LEU A 454 -9.29 31.31 -2.42
CA LEU A 454 -8.91 32.34 -1.43
C LEU A 454 -7.62 31.99 -0.70
N MET A 455 -7.42 30.71 -0.34
CA MET A 455 -6.14 30.23 0.21
C MET A 455 -5.00 30.29 -0.79
N THR A 456 -5.29 30.03 -2.06
CA THR A 456 -4.31 30.11 -3.15
C THR A 456 -3.85 31.56 -3.35
N ALA A 457 -4.78 32.52 -3.31
CA ALA A 457 -4.49 33.95 -3.32
C ALA A 457 -3.66 34.37 -2.10
N ALA A 458 -3.99 33.83 -0.91
CA ALA A 458 -3.25 34.05 0.33
C ALA A 458 -1.83 33.48 0.28
N LEU A 459 -1.60 32.32 -0.34
CA LEU A 459 -0.28 31.72 -0.53
C LEU A 459 0.63 32.61 -1.38
N PHE A 460 0.14 33.04 -2.54
CA PHE A 460 0.90 33.82 -3.53
C PHE A 460 0.84 35.33 -3.34
N GLY A 461 0.16 35.83 -2.31
CA GLY A 461 0.09 37.27 -2.01
C GLY A 461 -0.74 38.09 -3.00
N ARG A 462 -1.75 37.50 -3.63
CA ARG A 462 -2.60 38.16 -4.63
C ARG A 462 -3.73 38.96 -3.97
N ALA A 463 -3.40 40.10 -3.37
CA ALA A 463 -4.34 40.87 -2.54
C ALA A 463 -5.62 41.29 -3.26
N GLU A 464 -5.51 41.80 -4.50
CA GLU A 464 -6.68 42.22 -5.29
C GLU A 464 -7.61 41.05 -5.62
N ILE A 465 -7.04 39.89 -5.97
CA ILE A 465 -7.79 38.66 -6.24
C ILE A 465 -8.43 38.11 -4.97
N ALA A 466 -7.73 38.13 -3.84
CA ALA A 466 -8.28 37.74 -2.54
C ALA A 466 -9.50 38.59 -2.18
N GLN A 467 -9.42 39.91 -2.41
CA GLN A 467 -10.56 40.81 -2.18
C GLN A 467 -11.74 40.46 -3.08
N LYS A 468 -11.51 40.19 -4.38
CA LYS A 468 -12.59 39.79 -5.30
C LYS A 468 -13.25 38.48 -4.91
N LEU A 469 -12.48 37.51 -4.42
CA LEU A 469 -13.02 36.24 -3.94
C LEU A 469 -13.88 36.44 -2.68
N LEU A 470 -13.45 37.31 -1.76
CA LEU A 470 -14.26 37.70 -0.59
C LEU A 470 -15.54 38.43 -0.99
N ASP A 471 -15.46 39.38 -1.92
CA ASP A 471 -16.62 40.11 -2.44
C ASP A 471 -17.62 39.16 -3.16
N ALA A 472 -17.11 38.07 -3.74
CA ALA A 472 -17.89 37.02 -4.38
C ALA A 472 -18.46 35.97 -3.40
N GLY A 473 -18.21 36.13 -2.10
CA GLY A 473 -18.77 35.28 -1.04
C GLY A 473 -18.00 33.99 -0.79
N ALA A 474 -16.70 33.94 -1.08
CA ALA A 474 -15.85 32.82 -0.68
C ALA A 474 -15.93 32.58 0.84
N ASP A 475 -16.00 31.31 1.24
CA ASP A 475 -16.02 30.92 2.65
C ASP A 475 -14.67 31.26 3.30
N ILE A 476 -14.72 32.29 4.15
CA ILE A 476 -13.54 32.89 4.78
C ILE A 476 -12.83 31.93 5.74
N ASP A 477 -13.59 31.01 6.34
CA ASP A 477 -13.13 30.04 7.34
C ASP A 477 -13.07 28.62 6.77
N TYR A 478 -13.16 28.48 5.44
CA TYR A 478 -12.98 27.22 4.75
C TYR A 478 -11.67 26.54 5.21
N GLN A 479 -11.72 25.23 5.46
CA GLN A 479 -10.59 24.46 5.96
C GLN A 479 -10.06 23.49 4.90
N ASN A 480 -8.76 23.55 4.63
CA ASN A 480 -8.10 22.62 3.71
C ASN A 480 -7.83 21.25 4.36
N ASN A 481 -7.11 20.37 3.67
CA ASN A 481 -6.80 19.02 4.17
C ASN A 481 -6.00 19.03 5.48
N ASP A 482 -5.33 20.13 5.82
CA ASP A 482 -4.56 20.30 7.05
C ASP A 482 -5.34 21.04 8.15
N GLY A 483 -6.63 21.33 7.92
CA GLY A 483 -7.44 22.15 8.82
C GLY A 483 -7.04 23.63 8.83
N SER A 484 -6.17 24.06 7.93
CA SER A 484 -5.73 25.46 7.83
C SER A 484 -6.75 26.27 7.05
N THR A 485 -6.92 27.53 7.41
CA THR A 485 -7.80 28.51 6.73
C THR A 485 -7.01 29.48 5.85
N ALA A 486 -7.70 30.37 5.12
CA ALA A 486 -7.04 31.47 4.42
C ALA A 486 -6.23 32.36 5.37
N LEU A 487 -6.72 32.57 6.61
CA LEU A 487 -6.01 33.35 7.64
C LEU A 487 -4.71 32.66 8.10
N HIS A 488 -4.72 31.33 8.28
CA HIS A 488 -3.50 30.56 8.55
C HIS A 488 -2.47 30.73 7.42
N THR A 489 -2.94 30.64 6.17
CA THR A 489 -2.07 30.73 4.99
C THR A 489 -1.47 32.13 4.85
N ALA A 490 -2.29 33.18 4.94
CA ALA A 490 -1.83 34.58 4.87
C ALA A 490 -0.85 34.91 6.01
N ALA A 491 -1.10 34.38 7.20
CA ALA A 491 -0.22 34.55 8.35
C ALA A 491 1.14 33.85 8.12
N PHE A 492 1.13 32.57 7.74
CA PHE A 492 2.34 31.77 7.52
C PHE A 492 3.22 32.32 6.39
N PHE A 493 2.64 32.84 5.30
CA PHE A 493 3.39 33.49 4.21
C PHE A 493 3.58 35.00 4.39
N CYS A 494 3.16 35.53 5.53
CA CYS A 494 3.30 36.91 5.95
C CYS A 494 2.88 37.94 4.89
N HIS A 495 1.61 37.91 4.52
CA HIS A 495 0.98 38.88 3.61
C HIS A 495 0.05 39.83 4.39
N PRO A 496 0.52 41.04 4.79
CA PRO A 496 -0.23 41.93 5.69
C PRO A 496 -1.56 42.40 5.11
N GLU A 497 -1.59 42.76 3.82
CA GLU A 497 -2.80 43.29 3.18
C GLU A 497 -3.91 42.23 3.11
N ILE A 498 -3.59 40.98 2.78
CA ILE A 498 -4.55 39.88 2.80
C ILE A 498 -5.00 39.58 4.23
N THR A 499 -4.08 39.60 5.19
CA THR A 499 -4.41 39.39 6.61
C THR A 499 -5.40 40.45 7.10
N LYS A 500 -5.18 41.73 6.75
CA LYS A 500 -6.11 42.82 7.07
C LYS A 500 -7.48 42.62 6.41
N SER A 501 -7.53 42.27 5.12
CA SER A 501 -8.79 41.99 4.43
C SER A 501 -9.58 40.84 5.08
N LEU A 502 -8.90 39.74 5.42
CA LEU A 502 -9.52 38.60 6.10
C LEU A 502 -10.06 38.98 7.49
N LEU A 503 -9.29 39.74 8.27
CA LEU A 503 -9.73 40.21 9.59
C LEU A 503 -10.89 41.22 9.49
N ALA A 504 -10.85 42.13 8.52
CA ALA A 504 -11.94 43.07 8.26
C ALA A 504 -13.24 42.36 7.85
N ALA A 505 -13.11 41.23 7.15
CA ALA A 505 -14.21 40.33 6.81
C ALA A 505 -14.56 39.33 7.94
N SER A 506 -14.04 39.54 9.15
CA SER A 506 -14.35 38.76 10.37
C SER A 506 -13.91 37.29 10.35
N ALA A 507 -12.77 36.97 9.72
CA ALA A 507 -12.17 35.63 9.77
C ALA A 507 -11.92 35.17 11.22
N ASP A 508 -12.25 33.91 11.54
CA ASP A 508 -12.14 33.39 12.90
C ASP A 508 -10.67 33.14 13.30
N ARG A 509 -10.18 33.98 14.21
CA ARG A 509 -8.82 33.91 14.77
C ARG A 509 -8.59 32.67 15.67
N SER A 510 -9.67 32.03 16.14
CA SER A 510 -9.64 30.94 17.12
C SER A 510 -9.53 29.55 16.50
N ILE A 511 -9.73 29.43 15.18
CA ILE A 511 -9.62 28.15 14.47
C ILE A 511 -8.22 27.56 14.66
N ARG A 512 -8.17 26.28 15.03
CA ARG A 512 -6.95 25.50 15.14
C ARG A 512 -6.86 24.52 13.98
N ASN A 513 -5.72 24.52 13.30
CA ASN A 513 -5.42 23.52 12.26
C ASN A 513 -5.18 22.13 12.87
N LYS A 514 -4.90 21.11 12.04
CA LYS A 514 -4.65 19.74 12.51
C LYS A 514 -3.40 19.58 13.36
N ALA A 515 -2.45 20.52 13.28
CA ALA A 515 -1.30 20.58 14.20
C ALA A 515 -1.67 21.22 15.55
N GLY A 516 -2.93 21.61 15.73
CA GLY A 516 -3.44 22.25 16.94
C GLY A 516 -3.07 23.72 17.03
N SER A 517 -2.56 24.36 15.97
CA SER A 517 -2.09 25.75 16.00
C SER A 517 -3.13 26.72 15.42
N THR A 518 -3.24 27.92 16.01
CA THR A 518 -3.96 29.05 15.40
C THR A 518 -3.08 29.79 14.38
N ALA A 519 -3.67 30.71 13.61
CA ALA A 519 -2.93 31.56 12.68
C ALA A 519 -1.83 32.38 13.40
N LEU A 520 -2.10 32.90 14.60
CA LEU A 520 -1.12 33.63 15.42
C LEU A 520 0.03 32.70 15.85
N GLU A 521 -0.29 31.53 16.38
CA GLU A 521 0.69 30.55 16.85
C GLU A 521 1.63 30.10 15.70
N SER A 522 1.14 30.02 14.46
CA SER A 522 1.94 29.66 13.28
C SER A 522 3.06 30.68 12.94
N VAL A 523 2.87 31.95 13.29
CA VAL A 523 3.82 33.05 13.03
C VAL A 523 4.80 33.25 14.18
N LEU A 524 4.39 32.91 15.41
CA LEU A 524 5.24 33.00 16.60
C LEU A 524 6.36 31.95 16.62
N VAL A 525 6.26 30.89 15.83
CA VAL A 525 7.34 29.90 15.68
C VAL A 525 8.61 30.60 15.14
N PRO A 526 9.80 30.37 15.75
CA PRO A 526 11.07 30.86 15.22
C PRO A 526 11.28 30.53 13.74
N PHE A 527 11.69 31.54 12.95
CA PHE A 527 11.84 31.42 11.50
C PHE A 527 12.74 30.25 11.09
N GLU A 528 13.84 30.02 11.81
CA GLU A 528 14.78 28.92 11.52
C GLU A 528 14.14 27.52 11.59
N MET A 529 13.11 27.32 12.42
CA MET A 529 12.42 26.04 12.50
C MET A 529 11.46 25.81 11.32
N VAL A 530 10.94 26.87 10.73
CA VAL A 530 10.02 26.81 9.58
C VAL A 530 10.73 27.03 8.24
N LYS A 531 11.99 27.49 8.25
CA LYS A 531 12.82 27.67 7.06
C LYS A 531 12.88 26.43 6.15
N PRO A 532 13.04 25.19 6.67
CA PRO A 532 13.04 24.00 5.82
C PRO A 532 11.73 23.81 5.02
N ILE A 533 10.59 24.29 5.55
CA ILE A 533 9.29 24.23 4.87
C ILE A 533 9.29 25.19 3.68
N TYR A 534 9.76 26.42 3.86
CA TYR A 534 9.87 27.37 2.75
C TYR A 534 10.89 26.92 1.69
N ASP A 535 12.01 26.32 2.09
CA ASP A 535 13.00 25.76 1.16
C ASP A 535 12.41 24.61 0.32
N TYR A 536 11.57 23.77 0.93
CA TYR A 536 10.85 22.71 0.22
C TYR A 536 9.84 23.29 -0.77
N MET A 537 9.02 24.25 -0.34
CA MET A 537 8.01 24.87 -1.21
C MET A 537 8.64 25.67 -2.35
N GLN A 538 9.78 26.34 -2.11
CA GLN A 538 10.53 27.03 -3.15
C GLN A 538 10.92 26.08 -4.29
N LYS A 539 11.40 24.86 -3.98
CA LYS A 539 11.76 23.86 -5.00
C LYS A 539 10.57 23.37 -5.82
N ILE A 540 9.37 23.38 -5.25
CA ILE A 540 8.14 22.97 -5.96
C ILE A 540 7.69 24.06 -6.93
N TYR A 541 7.81 25.33 -6.53
CA TYR A 541 7.28 26.46 -7.28
C TYR A 541 8.27 27.07 -8.28
N GLU A 542 9.57 26.88 -8.08
CA GLU A 542 10.62 27.38 -8.97
C GLU A 542 10.46 26.92 -10.44
N PRO A 543 10.12 25.66 -10.76
CA PRO A 543 9.84 25.23 -12.14
C PRO A 543 8.63 25.93 -12.78
N LEU A 544 7.74 26.52 -11.98
CA LEU A 544 6.56 27.26 -12.42
C LEU A 544 6.83 28.77 -12.53
N GLY A 545 8.08 29.22 -12.33
CA GLY A 545 8.46 30.63 -12.36
C GLY A 545 7.98 31.42 -11.13
N LEU A 546 7.58 30.73 -10.06
CA LEU A 546 7.06 31.35 -8.84
C LEU A 546 8.12 31.28 -7.73
N THR A 547 8.33 32.40 -7.03
CA THR A 547 9.36 32.54 -5.99
C THR A 547 8.75 32.90 -4.63
N ILE A 548 9.26 32.27 -3.58
CA ILE A 548 8.96 32.55 -2.18
C ILE A 548 10.05 33.46 -1.64
N ASP A 549 9.70 34.73 -1.40
CA ASP A 549 10.59 35.71 -0.78
C ASP A 549 10.71 35.47 0.74
N GLN A 550 11.68 34.65 1.11
CA GLN A 550 11.96 34.28 2.50
C GLN A 550 12.45 35.45 3.35
N GLU A 551 13.19 36.41 2.77
CA GLU A 551 13.70 37.59 3.48
C GLU A 551 12.54 38.52 3.89
N ARG A 552 11.62 38.77 2.95
CA ARG A 552 10.38 39.49 3.23
C ARG A 552 9.55 38.77 4.29
N ILE A 553 9.38 37.45 4.19
CA ILE A 553 8.64 36.67 5.18
C ILE A 553 9.25 36.88 6.56
N GLN A 554 10.56 36.65 6.72
CA GLN A 554 11.25 36.79 8.01
C GLN A 554 11.07 38.20 8.61
N LYS A 555 11.21 39.25 7.79
CA LYS A 555 11.06 40.64 8.22
C LYS A 555 9.63 41.01 8.63
N THR A 556 8.63 40.39 7.99
CA THR A 556 7.20 40.77 8.11
C THR A 556 6.47 39.99 9.22
N ARG A 557 7.03 38.89 9.73
CA ARG A 557 6.45 38.10 10.84
C ARG A 557 6.00 38.94 12.05
N PRO A 558 6.76 39.92 12.56
CA PRO A 558 6.34 40.72 13.71
C PRO A 558 5.09 41.57 13.44
N GLU A 559 4.94 42.08 12.22
CA GLU A 559 3.75 42.86 11.82
C GLU A 559 2.50 41.97 11.80
N ILE A 560 2.62 40.77 11.24
CA ILE A 560 1.51 39.81 11.18
C ILE A 560 1.09 39.37 12.59
N ALA A 561 2.06 39.09 13.47
CA ALA A 561 1.78 38.75 14.86
C ALA A 561 0.99 39.85 15.56
N LYS A 562 1.35 41.12 15.31
CA LYS A 562 0.62 42.29 15.84
C LYS A 562 -0.81 42.35 15.30
N LEU A 563 -1.01 42.23 13.99
CA LEU A 563 -2.34 42.24 13.37
C LEU A 563 -3.28 41.14 13.91
N LEU A 564 -2.73 39.98 14.24
CA LEU A 564 -3.49 38.85 14.79
C LEU A 564 -3.73 38.93 16.30
N THR A 565 -3.07 39.87 16.99
CA THR A 565 -3.22 40.09 18.45
C THR A 565 -4.14 41.27 18.76
N GLU A 566 -4.25 42.25 17.85
CA GLU A 566 -5.11 43.42 18.02
C GLU A 566 -6.59 43.03 17.81
N GLU A 567 -7.42 43.21 18.85
CA GLU A 567 -8.86 42.90 18.85
C GLU A 567 -9.65 43.78 17.89
#